data_AF-A0A1V0U459-F1
#
_entry.id   AF-A0A1V0U459-F1
#
_cell.length_a   1.000
_cell.length_b   1.000
_cell.length_c   1.000
_cell.angle_alpha   90.00
_cell.angle_beta   90.00
_cell.angle_gamma   90.00
#
_symmetry.space_group_name_H-M   'P 1'
#
loop_
_entity.id
_entity.type
_entity.pdbx_description
1 polymer ?
#
loop_
_entity_poly.entity_id
_entity_poly.type
_entity_poly.pdbx_seq_one_letter_code
_entity_poly.pdbx_strand_id
1 'polypeptide(L)' 'MSTSPGRERCAADEAATEHPEITYIGCARCGTLIAGLDGRYACSGCGWVNEWTEGYRPLPGDRGRGA' A
#
# COMPACT_ATOMS: atom_id res chain seq x y z
N MET A 1 13.77 35.24 -10.86
CA MET A 1 12.45 34.69 -11.25
C MET A 1 12.66 33.86 -12.50
N SER A 2 12.57 32.53 -12.38
CA SER A 2 12.47 31.63 -13.52
C SER A 2 11.42 30.59 -13.16
N THR A 3 10.19 30.84 -13.62
CA THR A 3 9.08 29.91 -13.54
C THR A 3 9.28 28.84 -14.60
N SER A 4 9.73 27.64 -14.19
CA SER A 4 9.65 26.46 -15.07
C SER A 4 8.19 26.04 -15.19
N PRO A 5 7.65 25.85 -16.41
CA PRO A 5 6.26 25.48 -16.60
C PRO A 5 6.06 24.03 -16.16
N GLY A 6 5.11 23.82 -15.26
CA GLY A 6 4.58 22.48 -15.01
C GLY A 6 3.75 22.04 -16.20
N ARG A 7 4.15 20.93 -16.83
CA ARG A 7 3.35 20.02 -17.68
C ARG A 7 4.18 18.74 -17.85
N GLU A 8 3.67 17.53 -17.79
CA GLU A 8 2.33 17.01 -17.67
C GLU A 8 2.51 15.57 -17.14
N ARG A 9 1.55 15.05 -16.39
CA ARG A 9 1.44 13.61 -16.11
C ARG A 9 1.43 12.88 -17.45
N CYS A 10 2.55 12.26 -17.82
CA CYS A 10 2.61 11.32 -18.94
C CYS A 10 1.97 10.00 -18.48
N ALA A 11 0.66 9.93 -18.64
CA ALA A 11 -0.10 8.76 -19.09
C ALA A 11 0.52 7.38 -18.82
N ALA A 12 0.60 7.01 -17.54
CA ALA A 12 0.68 5.62 -17.10
C ALA A 12 -0.40 5.32 -16.05
N ASP A 13 -1.51 6.07 -16.10
CA ASP A 13 -2.56 6.09 -15.08
C ASP A 13 -3.79 5.24 -15.45
N GLU A 14 -3.82 4.70 -16.67
CA GLU A 14 -5.02 4.03 -17.24
C GLU A 14 -4.76 2.57 -17.64
N ALA A 15 -3.77 1.91 -17.02
CA ALA A 15 -3.54 0.47 -17.23
C ALA A 15 -3.83 -0.39 -15.98
N ALA A 16 -4.03 0.16 -14.79
CA ALA A 16 -4.34 -0.61 -13.57
C ALA A 16 -4.62 0.31 -12.34
N THR A 17 -5.61 1.20 -12.39
CA THR A 17 -6.03 1.92 -11.17
C THR A 17 -7.03 1.09 -10.36
N GLU A 18 -6.68 -0.17 -10.07
CA GLU A 18 -7.31 -0.85 -8.95
C GLU A 18 -6.80 -0.15 -7.68
N HIS A 19 -7.64 0.69 -7.08
CA HIS A 19 -7.33 1.34 -5.83
C HIS A 19 -7.05 0.29 -4.73
N PRO A 20 -6.10 0.55 -3.81
CA PRO A 20 -5.90 -0.32 -2.66
C PRO A 20 -7.18 -0.39 -1.82
N GLU A 21 -7.58 -1.60 -1.46
CA GLU A 21 -8.79 -1.84 -0.67
C GLU A 21 -8.49 -1.68 0.82
N ILE A 22 -9.40 -1.02 1.54
CA ILE A 22 -9.32 -0.94 3.00
C ILE A 22 -9.90 -2.23 3.58
N THR A 23 -9.08 -2.94 4.34
CA THR A 23 -9.43 -4.21 5.00
C THR A 23 -9.23 -4.11 6.50
N TYR A 24 -9.85 -5.00 7.27
CA TYR A 24 -9.87 -4.92 8.73
C TYR A 24 -9.50 -6.27 9.37
N ILE A 25 -8.67 -6.24 10.41
CA ILE A 25 -8.33 -7.41 11.23
C ILE A 25 -8.21 -7.04 12.71
N GLY A 26 -8.19 -8.03 13.59
CA GLY A 26 -7.68 -7.84 14.96
C GLY A 26 -6.14 -7.84 14.96
N CYS A 27 -5.53 -6.90 15.69
CA CYS A 27 -4.09 -6.86 15.87
C CYS A 27 -3.60 -8.16 16.53
N ALA A 28 -2.63 -8.85 15.92
CA ALA A 28 -2.10 -10.11 16.44
C ALA A 28 -1.42 -9.99 17.82
N ARG A 29 -1.04 -8.77 18.23
CA ARG A 29 -0.41 -8.51 19.53
C ARG A 29 -1.38 -8.07 20.62
N CYS A 30 -2.23 -7.07 20.37
CA CYS A 30 -3.10 -6.47 21.39
C CYS A 30 -4.61 -6.66 21.15
N GLY A 31 -5.01 -7.32 20.05
CA GLY A 31 -6.41 -7.62 19.73
C GLY A 31 -7.24 -6.44 19.22
N THR A 32 -6.71 -5.22 19.21
CA THR A 32 -7.41 -4.03 18.71
C THR A 32 -7.78 -4.19 17.23
N LEU A 33 -9.02 -3.83 16.87
CA LEU A 33 -9.44 -3.77 15.46
C LEU A 33 -8.64 -2.69 14.73
N ILE A 34 -7.96 -3.08 13.66
CA ILE A 34 -7.12 -2.21 12.84
C ILE A 34 -7.54 -2.27 11.38
N ALA A 35 -7.48 -1.12 10.72
CA ALA A 35 -7.62 -1.00 9.28
C ALA A 35 -6.24 -1.10 8.60
N GLY A 36 -6.20 -1.66 7.40
CA GLY A 36 -5.00 -1.78 6.58
C GLY A 36 -5.34 -1.75 5.10
N LEU A 37 -4.32 -1.69 4.25
CA LEU A 37 -4.46 -1.64 2.79
C LEU A 37 -4.01 -2.96 2.18
N ASP A 38 -4.88 -3.60 1.40
CA ASP A 38 -4.59 -4.85 0.69
C ASP A 38 -3.86 -5.90 1.57
N GLY A 39 -4.34 -6.17 2.79
CA GLY A 39 -3.73 -7.15 3.69
C GLY A 39 -2.48 -6.68 4.45
N ARG A 40 -2.14 -5.39 4.40
CA ARG A 40 -0.97 -4.81 5.08
C ARG A 40 -1.43 -3.96 6.26
N TYR A 41 -0.94 -4.30 7.45
CA TYR A 41 -1.49 -3.81 8.71
C TYR A 41 -0.40 -3.24 9.62
N ALA A 42 -0.70 -2.09 10.23
CA ALA A 42 0.12 -1.48 11.26
C ALA A 42 -0.77 -1.01 12.42
N CYS A 43 -0.48 -1.48 13.63
CA CYS A 43 -1.21 -1.11 14.82
C CYS A 43 -0.61 0.16 15.44
N SER A 44 -1.35 1.27 15.38
CA SER A 44 -0.97 2.54 16.00
C SER A 44 -0.93 2.48 17.54
N GLY A 45 -1.59 1.49 18.16
CA GLY A 45 -1.63 1.33 19.61
C GLY A 45 -0.41 0.64 20.20
N CYS A 46 -0.01 -0.52 19.66
CA CYS A 46 1.07 -1.35 20.22
C CYS A 46 2.31 -1.50 19.33
N GLY A 47 2.31 -0.87 18.16
CA GLY A 47 3.44 -0.87 17.22
C GLY A 47 3.66 -2.16 16.44
N TRP A 48 2.75 -3.13 16.53
CA TRP A 48 2.82 -4.35 15.72
C TRP A 48 2.58 -4.04 14.23
N VAL A 49 3.35 -4.66 13.35
CA VAL A 49 3.24 -4.60 11.89
C VAL A 49 3.40 -6.03 11.36
N ASN A 50 2.64 -6.41 10.33
CA ASN A 50 2.80 -7.72 9.69
C ASN A 50 3.93 -7.72 8.63
N GLU A 51 4.32 -8.92 8.17
CA GLU A 51 5.32 -9.02 7.10
C GLU A 51 4.77 -8.41 5.81
N TRP A 52 5.62 -7.69 5.09
CA TRP A 52 5.20 -7.00 3.87
C TRP A 52 4.85 -8.00 2.75
N THR A 53 5.30 -9.26 2.80
CA THR A 53 4.92 -10.25 1.79
C THR A 53 3.50 -10.79 1.98
N GLU A 54 2.86 -10.53 3.12
CA GLU A 54 1.50 -11.02 3.41
C GLU A 54 0.39 -10.22 2.73
N GLY A 55 0.72 -9.11 2.05
CA GLY A 55 -0.27 -8.31 1.33
C GLY A 55 -0.90 -9.07 0.16
N TYR A 56 -2.18 -8.80 -0.11
CA TYR A 56 -2.99 -9.49 -1.11
C TYR A 56 -2.60 -9.15 -2.55
N ARG A 57 -2.01 -7.98 -2.75
CA ARG A 57 -1.51 -7.52 -4.05
C ARG A 57 0.00 -7.34 -4.05
N PRO A 58 0.66 -7.59 -5.20
CA PRO A 58 2.07 -7.29 -5.36
C PRO A 58 2.32 -5.79 -5.19
N LEU A 59 3.53 -5.44 -4.75
CA LEU A 59 3.90 -4.05 -4.56
C LEU A 59 4.06 -3.33 -5.92
N PRO A 60 3.68 -2.05 -6.02
CA PRO A 60 3.96 -1.25 -7.20
C PRO A 60 5.47 -1.23 -7.50
N GLY A 61 5.86 -1.73 -8.68
CA GLY A 61 7.25 -1.82 -9.10
C GLY A 61 7.88 -3.21 -8.96
N ASP A 62 7.20 -4.19 -8.35
CA ASP A 62 7.63 -5.59 -8.28
C ASP A 62 7.34 -6.36 -9.60
N ARG A 63 7.62 -5.73 -10.75
CA ARG A 63 7.52 -6.41 -12.05
C ARG A 63 8.67 -7.42 -12.15
N GLY A 64 8.49 -8.58 -11.53
CA GLY A 64 9.30 -9.77 -11.73
C GLY A 64 10.61 -9.83 -10.95
N ARG A 65 10.57 -9.73 -9.61
CA ARG A 65 11.58 -10.44 -8.80
C ARG A 65 11.06 -11.81 -8.39
N GLY A 66 10.60 -12.57 -9.38
CA GLY A 66 10.42 -14.01 -9.26
C GLY A 66 11.77 -14.70 -9.37
N ALA A 67 12.24 -15.23 -8.25
CA ALA A 67 13.06 -16.43 -8.19
C ALA A 67 12.47 -17.32 -7.10
#